data_AF-A0A8J2TT36-F1
#
_entry.id   AF-A0A8J2TT36-F1
#
_cell.length_a   1.000
_cell.length_b   1.000
_cell.length_c   1.000
_cell.angle_alpha   90.00
_cell.angle_beta   90.00
_cell.angle_gamma   90.00
#
_symmetry.space_group_name_H-M   'P 1'
#
loop_
_entity.id
_entity.type
_entity.pdbx_description
1 polymer ?
#
loop_
_entity_poly.entity_id
_entity_poly.type
_entity_poly.pdbx_seq_one_letter_code
_entity_poly.pdbx_strand_id
1 'polypeptide(L)'
;MINNITAEKNRIQKVLEASNIKLATVISDVFGASGRRLLEHLISEGYIDEADVGQKIHKRMAHKKKQITDSLFGTLNDHQLFLIKHSWEHIVYLEKSIREIDERMDQILINYQEEIELLDSIPGINREIKLLSYLTKPCE
;
A
#
# COMPACT_ATOMS: atom_id res chain seq x y z
N MET A 1 9.84 -7.71 5.75
CA MET A 1 8.71 -7.72 4.78
C MET A 1 8.40 -6.33 4.23
N ILE A 2 8.51 -5.27 5.04
CA ILE A 2 8.29 -3.87 4.61
C ILE A 2 9.17 -3.47 3.41
N ASN A 3 10.48 -3.79 3.43
CA ASN A 3 11.37 -3.51 2.29
C ASN A 3 10.93 -4.19 0.99
N ASN A 4 10.33 -5.39 1.07
CA ASN A 4 9.81 -6.10 -0.09
C ASN A 4 8.57 -5.40 -0.64
N ILE A 5 7.68 -4.89 0.22
CA ILE A 5 6.54 -4.07 -0.20
C ILE A 5 7.04 -2.83 -0.95
N THR A 6 8.05 -2.13 -0.42
CA THR A 6 8.65 -0.97 -1.10
C THR A 6 9.22 -1.36 -2.46
N ALA A 7 9.90 -2.51 -2.54
CA ALA A 7 10.44 -3.00 -3.81
C ALA A 7 9.33 -3.30 -4.84
N GLU A 8 8.24 -3.94 -4.44
CA GLU A 8 7.10 -4.20 -5.35
C GLU A 8 6.39 -2.93 -5.79
N LYS A 9 6.18 -1.97 -4.88
CA LYS A 9 5.63 -0.65 -5.21
C LYS A 9 6.49 0.04 -6.28
N ASN A 10 7.81 -0.02 -6.14
CA ASN A 10 8.74 0.53 -7.12
C ASN A 10 8.67 -0.21 -8.46
N ARG A 11 8.46 -1.53 -8.47
CA ARG A 11 8.27 -2.29 -9.73
C ARG A 11 7.01 -1.84 -10.46
N ILE A 12 5.88 -1.70 -9.75
CA ILE A 12 4.62 -1.21 -10.33
C ILE A 12 4.81 0.19 -10.91
N GLN A 13 5.43 1.10 -10.17
CA GLN A 13 5.70 2.47 -10.67
C GLN A 13 6.54 2.46 -11.94
N LYS A 14 7.61 1.66 -11.99
CA LYS A 14 8.46 1.56 -13.19
C LYS A 14 7.69 1.05 -14.42
N VAL A 15 6.81 0.06 -14.25
CA VAL A 15 6.01 -0.47 -15.37
C VAL A 15 5.00 0.59 -15.85
N LEU A 16 4.36 1.32 -14.94
CA LEU A 16 3.46 2.41 -15.29
C LEU A 16 4.20 3.54 -16.03
N GLU A 17 5.37 3.96 -15.55
CA GLU A 17 6.20 4.97 -16.19
C GLU A 17 6.67 4.54 -17.58
N ALA A 18 7.11 3.29 -17.75
CA ALA A 18 7.51 2.73 -19.04
C ALA A 18 6.35 2.64 -20.04
N SER A 19 5.11 2.60 -19.54
CA SER A 19 3.89 2.58 -20.36
C SER A 19 3.35 3.99 -20.64
N ASN A 20 4.13 5.03 -20.33
CA ASN A 20 3.75 6.44 -20.44
C ASN A 20 2.56 6.85 -19.54
N ILE A 21 2.20 6.01 -18.58
CA ILE A 21 1.12 6.24 -17.62
C ILE A 21 1.68 7.01 -16.42
N LYS A 22 1.50 8.33 -16.42
CA LYS A 22 1.99 9.21 -15.33
C LYS A 22 1.04 9.26 -14.13
N LEU A 23 0.60 8.10 -13.65
CA LEU A 23 -0.34 7.97 -12.52
C LEU A 23 0.13 8.76 -11.28
N ALA A 24 1.45 8.74 -11.01
CA ALA A 24 2.08 9.46 -9.90
C ALA A 24 2.05 11.00 -10.02
N THR A 25 1.84 11.53 -11.23
CA THR A 25 1.71 13.00 -11.43
C THR A 25 0.31 13.51 -11.15
N VAL A 26 -0.69 12.63 -11.23
CA VAL A 26 -2.09 13.01 -11.10
C VAL A 26 -2.67 12.57 -9.75
N ILE A 27 -2.22 11.43 -9.23
CA ILE A 27 -2.62 10.88 -7.94
C ILE A 27 -1.53 11.19 -6.90
N SER A 28 -1.92 11.85 -5.81
CA SER A 28 -1.02 12.20 -4.71
C SER A 28 -0.41 10.99 -4.01
N ASP A 29 -1.14 9.86 -3.98
CA ASP A 29 -0.65 8.58 -3.49
C ASP A 29 -1.26 7.42 -4.30
N VAL A 30 -0.44 6.79 -5.15
CA VAL A 30 -0.81 5.64 -5.99
C VAL A 30 -1.17 4.42 -5.13
N PHE A 31 -0.55 4.28 -3.95
CA PHE A 31 -0.76 3.14 -3.07
C PHE A 31 -1.68 3.45 -1.88
N GLY A 32 -2.27 4.65 -1.85
CA GLY A 32 -3.29 5.08 -0.90
C GLY A 32 -4.69 4.68 -1.35
N ALA A 33 -5.69 4.86 -0.49
CA ALA A 33 -7.04 4.28 -0.69
C ALA A 33 -7.68 4.56 -2.06
N SER A 34 -7.51 5.77 -2.62
CA SER A 34 -8.05 6.10 -3.95
C SER A 34 -7.18 5.54 -5.08
N GLY A 35 -5.85 5.56 -4.92
CA GLY A 35 -4.93 5.00 -5.92
C GLY A 35 -5.04 3.49 -6.04
N ARG A 36 -5.18 2.78 -4.91
CA ARG A 36 -5.40 1.32 -4.88
C ARG A 36 -6.64 0.91 -5.66
N ARG A 37 -7.77 1.59 -5.45
CA ARG A 37 -9.03 1.31 -6.17
C ARG A 37 -8.89 1.45 -7.69
N LEU A 38 -8.13 2.44 -8.13
CA LEU A 38 -7.84 2.64 -9.55
C LEU A 38 -6.89 1.58 -10.08
N LEU A 39 -5.85 1.23 -9.31
CA LEU A 39 -4.89 0.20 -9.70
C LEU A 39 -5.55 -1.18 -9.78
N GLU A 40 -6.42 -1.52 -8.82
CA GLU A 40 -7.22 -2.75 -8.85
C GLU A 40 -8.15 -2.79 -10.06
N HIS A 41 -8.80 -1.67 -10.40
CA HIS A 41 -9.63 -1.56 -11.61
C HIS A 41 -8.80 -1.72 -12.88
N LEU A 42 -7.62 -1.09 -12.94
CA LEU A 42 -6.69 -1.24 -14.06
C LEU A 42 -6.25 -2.69 -14.22
N ILE A 43 -6.01 -3.40 -13.11
CA ILE A 43 -5.64 -4.82 -13.11
C ILE A 43 -6.81 -5.71 -13.57
N SER A 44 -8.05 -5.37 -13.21
CA SER A 44 -9.23 -6.18 -13.56
C SER A 44 -9.69 -5.97 -15.00
N GLU A 45 -9.80 -4.71 -15.43
CA GLU A 45 -10.35 -4.35 -16.73
C GLU A 45 -9.27 -4.18 -17.81
N GLY A 46 -8.00 -3.99 -17.42
CA GLY A 46 -6.88 -3.69 -18.33
C GLY A 46 -6.85 -2.25 -18.83
N TYR A 47 -7.89 -1.46 -18.56
CA TYR A 47 -8.01 -0.04 -18.89
C TYR A 47 -8.76 0.73 -17.80
N ILE A 48 -8.74 2.06 -17.88
CA ILE A 48 -9.52 2.94 -17.00
C ILE A 48 -10.21 3.99 -17.87
N ASP A 49 -11.55 3.99 -17.85
CA ASP A 49 -12.34 5.01 -18.56
C ASP A 49 -12.68 6.21 -17.68
N GLU A 50 -13.08 7.31 -18.33
CA GLU A 50 -13.52 8.53 -17.63
C GLU A 50 -14.70 8.27 -16.68
N ALA A 51 -15.58 7.35 -17.02
CA ALA A 51 -16.67 6.95 -16.13
C ALA A 51 -16.16 6.30 -14.83
N ASP A 52 -15.13 5.45 -14.93
CA ASP A 52 -14.54 4.71 -13.80
C ASP A 52 -13.80 5.65 -12.84
N VAL A 53 -13.07 6.61 -13.39
CA VAL A 53 -12.40 7.69 -12.67
C VAL A 53 -13.41 8.49 -11.83
N GLY A 54 -14.60 8.76 -12.36
CA GLY A 54 -15.64 9.52 -11.66
C GLY A 54 -16.26 8.79 -10.47
N GLN A 55 -16.42 7.47 -10.54
CA GLN A 55 -17.05 6.67 -9.49
C GLN A 55 -16.07 6.24 -8.39
N LYS A 56 -14.80 6.01 -8.74
CA LYS A 56 -13.81 5.41 -7.82
C LYS A 56 -12.93 6.41 -7.09
N ILE A 57 -12.97 7.68 -7.49
CA ILE A 57 -12.11 8.73 -6.94
C ILE A 57 -12.84 9.58 -5.89
N HIS A 58 -12.14 9.89 -4.80
CA HIS A 58 -12.65 10.75 -3.75
C HIS A 58 -13.07 12.13 -4.29
N LYS A 59 -14.17 12.73 -3.81
CA LYS A 59 -14.71 14.03 -4.29
C LYS A 59 -13.66 15.14 -4.46
N ARG A 60 -12.62 15.16 -3.62
CA ARG A 60 -11.51 16.12 -3.69
C ARG A 60 -10.65 16.01 -4.96
N MET A 61 -10.64 14.87 -5.63
CA MET A 61 -9.86 14.62 -6.84
C MET A 61 -10.72 14.66 -8.12
N ALA A 62 -12.03 14.96 -8.01
CA ALA A 62 -12.93 15.10 -9.15
C ALA A 62 -12.47 16.17 -10.17
N HIS A 63 -11.77 17.21 -9.70
CA HIS A 63 -11.20 18.24 -10.57
C HIS A 63 -10.05 17.73 -11.47
N LYS A 64 -9.41 16.61 -11.11
CA LYS A 64 -8.32 15.99 -11.89
C LYS A 64 -8.81 14.93 -12.87
N LYS A 65 -10.12 14.67 -12.92
CA LYS A 65 -10.72 13.58 -13.72
C LYS A 65 -10.20 13.57 -15.16
N LYS A 66 -10.24 14.71 -15.85
CA LYS A 66 -9.79 14.87 -17.23
C LYS A 66 -8.28 14.64 -17.40
N GLN A 67 -7.48 15.06 -16.42
CA GLN A 67 -6.03 14.84 -16.44
C GLN A 67 -5.68 13.36 -16.17
N ILE A 68 -6.46 12.69 -15.32
CA ILE A 68 -6.33 11.26 -15.04
C ILE A 68 -6.65 10.47 -16.31
N THR A 69 -7.75 10.79 -16.99
CA THR A 69 -8.14 10.14 -18.24
C THR A 69 -7.11 10.37 -19.34
N ASP A 70 -6.67 11.60 -19.56
CA ASP A 70 -5.68 11.93 -20.61
C ASP A 70 -4.32 11.26 -20.36
N SER A 71 -3.98 10.97 -19.09
CA SER A 71 -2.74 10.25 -18.71
C SER A 71 -2.87 8.72 -18.73
N LEU A 72 -4.09 8.20 -18.82
CA LEU A 72 -4.41 6.76 -18.80
C LEU A 72 -4.75 6.21 -20.20
N PHE A 73 -4.96 7.08 -21.19
CA PHE A 73 -5.16 6.66 -22.57
C PHE A 73 -3.83 6.20 -23.21
N GLY A 74 -3.58 4.89 -23.13
CA GLY A 74 -2.40 4.23 -23.70
C GLY A 74 -2.25 2.82 -23.11
N THR A 75 -3.07 1.90 -23.62
CA THR A 75 -3.30 0.51 -23.16
C THR A 75 -2.02 -0.21 -22.76
N LEU A 76 -1.93 -0.58 -21.47
CA LEU A 76 -0.96 -1.57 -21.01
C LEU A 76 -1.11 -2.82 -21.89
N ASN A 77 0.01 -3.33 -22.40
CA ASN A 77 -0.02 -4.63 -23.07
C ASN A 77 -0.15 -5.76 -22.03
N ASP A 78 -0.53 -6.95 -22.49
CA ASP A 78 -0.77 -8.11 -21.63
C ASP A 78 0.42 -8.42 -20.70
N HIS A 79 1.65 -8.24 -21.19
CA HIS A 79 2.85 -8.46 -20.40
C HIS A 79 3.04 -7.41 -19.29
N GLN A 80 2.79 -6.13 -19.57
CA GLN A 80 2.85 -5.06 -18.58
C GLN A 80 1.76 -5.24 -17.51
N LEU A 81 0.54 -5.61 -17.94
CA LEU A 81 -0.56 -5.91 -17.03
C LEU A 81 -0.22 -7.11 -16.13
N PHE A 82 0.38 -8.16 -16.72
CA PHE A 82 0.87 -9.32 -15.98
C PHE A 82 1.89 -8.94 -14.90
N LEU A 83 2.88 -8.11 -15.23
CA LEU A 83 3.89 -7.65 -14.27
C LEU A 83 3.27 -6.84 -13.13
N ILE A 84 2.38 -5.89 -13.45
CA ILE A 84 1.70 -5.07 -12.44
C ILE A 84 0.86 -5.96 -11.53
N LYS A 85 0.09 -6.89 -12.10
CA LYS A 85 -0.74 -7.83 -11.34
C LYS A 85 0.10 -8.68 -10.39
N HIS A 86 1.20 -9.25 -10.86
CA HIS A 86 2.04 -10.10 -10.02
C HIS A 86 2.68 -9.34 -8.85
N SER A 87 3.22 -8.14 -9.12
CA SER A 87 3.74 -7.27 -8.04
C SER A 87 2.63 -6.84 -7.07
N TRP A 88 1.42 -6.58 -7.57
CA TRP A 88 0.27 -6.22 -6.73
C TRP A 88 -0.15 -7.36 -5.81
N GLU A 89 -0.30 -8.57 -6.34
CA GLU A 89 -0.62 -9.77 -5.56
C GLU A 89 0.44 -10.04 -4.48
N HIS A 90 1.72 -9.83 -4.80
CA HIS A 90 2.79 -9.97 -3.82
C HIS A 90 2.72 -8.91 -2.72
N ILE A 91 2.38 -7.65 -3.03
CA ILE A 91 2.11 -6.62 -2.01
C ILE A 91 0.99 -7.08 -1.08
N VAL A 92 -0.13 -7.52 -1.64
CA VAL A 92 -1.30 -7.96 -0.86
C VAL A 92 -0.93 -9.14 0.04
N TYR A 93 -0.16 -10.10 -0.46
CA TYR A 93 0.36 -11.21 0.32
C TYR A 93 1.24 -10.72 1.49
N LEU A 94 2.23 -9.86 1.21
CA LEU A 94 3.14 -9.35 2.24
C LEU A 94 2.38 -8.55 3.32
N GLU A 95 1.41 -7.73 2.93
CA GLU A 95 0.55 -6.99 3.86
C GLU A 95 -0.34 -7.90 4.70
N LYS A 96 -0.81 -9.02 4.13
CA LYS A 96 -1.54 -10.04 4.87
C LYS A 96 -0.63 -10.73 5.89
N SER A 97 0.54 -11.19 5.46
CA SER A 97 1.48 -11.88 6.36
C SER A 97 1.99 -10.99 7.48
N ILE A 98 2.22 -9.70 7.23
CA ILE A 98 2.55 -8.73 8.29
C ILE A 98 1.42 -8.68 9.32
N ARG A 99 0.17 -8.51 8.88
CA ARG A 99 -0.99 -8.50 9.78
C ARG A 99 -1.15 -9.80 10.57
N GLU A 100 -0.97 -10.96 9.93
CA GLU A 100 -1.05 -12.25 10.63
C GLU A 100 0.03 -12.39 11.71
N ILE A 101 1.23 -11.85 11.48
CA ILE A 101 2.30 -11.81 12.46
C ILE A 101 1.97 -10.82 13.59
N ASP A 102 1.51 -9.62 13.26
CA ASP A 102 1.13 -8.59 14.23
C ASP A 102 -0.01 -9.09 15.13
N GLU A 103 -1.07 -9.68 14.56
CA GLU A 103 -2.17 -10.28 15.31
C GLU A 103 -1.70 -11.41 16.22
N ARG A 104 -0.73 -12.22 15.76
CA ARG A 104 -0.16 -13.29 16.58
C ARG A 104 0.69 -12.72 17.71
N MET A 105 1.40 -11.62 17.48
CA MET A 105 2.14 -10.90 18.51
C MET A 105 1.17 -10.38 19.56
N ASP A 106 0.15 -9.61 19.17
CA ASP A 106 -0.86 -9.06 20.08
C ASP A 106 -1.44 -10.13 21.02
N GLN A 107 -1.76 -11.32 20.48
CA GLN A 107 -2.27 -12.45 21.28
C GLN A 107 -1.29 -12.93 22.36
N ILE A 108 0.02 -12.90 22.09
CA ILE A 108 1.04 -13.30 23.05
C ILE A 108 1.18 -12.23 24.13
N LEU A 109 1.15 -10.96 23.72
CA LEU A 109 1.35 -9.78 24.57
C LEU A 109 0.24 -9.54 25.59
N ILE A 110 -0.96 -10.04 25.35
CA ILE A 110 -2.05 -10.05 26.34
C ILE A 110 -1.60 -10.64 27.68
N ASN A 111 -0.66 -11.59 27.69
CA ASN A 111 -0.17 -12.21 28.92
C ASN A 111 0.90 -11.40 29.66
N TYR A 112 1.37 -10.29 29.06
CA TYR A 112 2.43 -9.42 29.58
C TYR A 112 1.94 -7.97 29.79
N GLN A 113 0.63 -7.78 29.88
CA GLN A 113 -0.02 -6.47 29.92
C GLN A 113 0.41 -5.63 31.13
N GLU A 114 0.62 -6.26 32.29
CA GLU A 114 1.03 -5.56 33.52
C GLU A 114 2.49 -5.06 33.41
N GLU A 115 3.37 -5.84 32.80
CA GLU A 115 4.75 -5.49 32.52
C GLU A 115 4.86 -4.35 31.49
N ILE A 116 4.02 -4.38 30.45
CA ILE A 116 3.88 -3.30 29.46
C ILE A 116 3.50 -1.98 30.15
N GLU A 117 2.49 -2.00 31.02
CA GLU A 117 1.99 -0.82 31.74
C GLU A 117 3.03 -0.26 32.72
N LEU A 118 3.76 -1.14 33.41
CA LEU A 118 4.84 -0.75 34.32
C LEU A 118 5.98 -0.05 33.58
N LEU A 119 6.34 -0.55 32.41
CA LEU A 119 7.30 0.10 31.54
C LEU A 119 6.78 1.46 31.05
N ASP A 120 5.46 1.62 30.79
CA ASP A 120 4.84 2.87 30.28
C ASP A 120 4.85 3.99 31.34
N SER A 121 5.04 3.64 32.61
CA SER A 121 5.16 4.58 33.72
C SER A 121 6.53 5.29 33.83
N ILE A 122 7.54 4.87 33.04
CA ILE A 122 8.90 5.46 33.11
C ILE A 122 9.01 6.63 32.12
N PRO A 123 9.13 7.90 32.62
CA PRO A 123 9.24 9.07 31.76
C PRO A 123 10.56 9.09 30.99
N GLY A 124 10.49 9.23 29.67
CA GLY A 124 11.66 9.25 28.76
C GLY A 124 11.75 8.03 27.84
N ILE A 125 10.92 7.01 28.05
CA ILE A 125 10.81 5.88 27.12
C ILE A 125 9.71 6.19 26.11
N ASN A 126 10.12 6.52 24.88
CA ASN A 126 9.20 6.78 23.77
C ASN A 126 8.61 5.46 23.25
N ARG A 127 7.29 5.38 23.03
CA ARG A 127 6.60 4.13 22.61
C ARG A 127 7.25 3.44 21.40
N GLU A 128 7.76 4.22 20.45
CA GLU A 128 8.45 3.70 19.25
C GLU A 128 9.78 3.00 19.56
N ILE A 129 10.49 3.39 20.62
CA ILE A 129 11.76 2.77 21.04
C ILE A 129 11.50 1.46 21.82
N LYS A 130 10.34 1.34 22.48
CA LYS A 130 9.94 0.16 23.26
C LYS A 130 9.63 -1.05 22.40
N LEU A 131 8.77 -0.89 21.41
CA LEU A 131 8.45 -1.97 20.47
C LEU A 131 9.72 -2.43 19.77
N LEU A 132 10.64 -1.53 19.38
CA LEU A 132 11.92 -1.90 18.77
C LEU A 132 12.88 -2.65 19.74
N SER A 133 12.85 -2.33 21.03
CA SER A 133 13.60 -3.09 22.06
C SER A 133 13.06 -4.52 22.25
N TYR A 134 11.77 -4.72 21.98
CA TYR A 134 11.09 -6.01 22.05
C TYR A 134 11.00 -6.76 20.68
N LEU A 135 11.13 -6.04 19.57
CA LEU A 135 11.29 -6.61 18.22
C LEU A 135 12.72 -7.12 17.98
N THR A 136 13.69 -6.66 18.78
CA THR A 136 15.06 -7.21 18.83
C THR A 136 15.30 -8.08 20.08
N LYS A 137 14.27 -8.28 20.91
CA LYS A 137 14.25 -9.22 22.03
C LYS A 137 12.81 -9.63 22.32
N PRO A 138 12.38 -10.88 22.04
CA PRO A 138 10.98 -11.25 21.79
C PRO A 138 9.92 -10.56 22.68
N CYS A 139 9.00 -9.86 22.00
CA CYS A 139 7.59 -9.53 22.32
C CYS A 139 7.23 -8.46 23.38
N GLU A 140 6.96 -7.24 22.90
CA GLU A 140 5.91 -6.22 23.19
C GLU A 140 5.75 -5.34 21.95
#